data_AF-A0A1M5BIS2-F1
#
_entry.id   AF-A0A1M5BIS2-F1
#
_cell.length_a   1.000
_cell.length_b   1.000
_cell.length_c   1.000
_cell.angle_alpha   90.00
_cell.angle_beta   90.00
_cell.angle_gamma   90.00
#
_symmetry.space_group_name_H-M   'P 1'
#
loop_
_entity.id
_entity.type
_entity.pdbx_description
1 polymer ?
#
loop_
_entity_poly.entity_id
_entity_poly.type
_entity_poly.pdbx_seq_one_letter_code
_entity_poly.pdbx_strand_id
1 'polypeptide(L)'
;MLKATSRVKPEYIPPGWLHTPSTHGFKVLKVNDKGEVEAYNSMVRTNDSELRIFAHLANKLVNNPDATGTVRLFSERPVCVSCQGVVMQFKQMFKNIRIIVHSNDQIGISEFNRLSEL
;
A
#
# COMPACT_ATOMS: atom_id res chain seq x y z
N MET A 1 28.80 9.03 -14.20
CA MET A 1 27.86 8.17 -13.43
C MET A 1 26.44 8.59 -13.75
N LEU A 2 25.69 7.78 -14.49
CA LEU A 2 24.29 8.06 -14.82
C LEU A 2 23.41 7.57 -13.66
N LYS A 3 22.79 8.50 -12.93
CA LYS A 3 21.68 8.16 -12.03
C LYS A 3 20.49 7.77 -12.91
N ALA A 4 20.20 6.49 -13.01
CA ALA A 4 18.94 6.00 -13.56
C ALA A 4 17.81 6.36 -12.58
N THR A 5 17.22 7.54 -12.72
CA THR A 5 15.93 7.85 -12.11
C THR A 5 14.87 7.65 -13.17
N SER A 6 14.24 6.46 -13.17
CA SER A 6 13.08 6.17 -14.00
C SER A 6 11.85 6.92 -13.46
N ARG A 7 11.87 8.26 -13.51
CA ARG A 7 10.67 9.06 -13.31
C ARG A 7 10.00 9.13 -14.67
N VAL A 8 9.07 8.19 -14.92
CA VAL A 8 8.21 8.22 -16.12
C VAL A 8 7.57 9.60 -16.17
N LYS A 9 7.79 10.34 -17.26
CA LYS A 9 7.10 11.62 -17.48
C LYS A 9 5.59 11.34 -17.53
N PRO A 10 4.75 12.14 -16.88
CA PRO A 10 3.33 11.83 -16.67
C PRO A 10 2.46 11.77 -17.94
N GLU A 11 3.04 11.98 -19.12
CA GLU A 11 2.32 12.36 -20.33
C GLU A 11 2.13 11.24 -21.36
N TYR A 12 2.62 10.01 -21.10
CA TYR A 12 2.20 8.85 -21.87
C TYR A 12 2.36 7.56 -21.06
N ILE A 13 1.23 6.92 -20.76
CA ILE A 13 1.15 5.66 -20.01
C ILE A 13 0.59 4.61 -20.96
N PRO A 14 1.32 3.51 -21.25
CA PRO A 14 0.84 2.49 -22.17
C PRO A 14 -0.41 1.78 -21.62
N PRO A 15 -1.31 1.29 -22.49
CA PRO A 15 -2.41 0.43 -22.06
C PRO A 15 -1.89 -0.77 -21.27
N GLY A 16 -2.54 -1.09 -20.15
CA GLY A 16 -2.13 -2.15 -19.22
C GLY A 16 -1.30 -1.68 -18.02
N TRP A 17 -0.84 -0.43 -18.01
CA TRP A 17 -0.20 0.17 -16.84
C TRP A 17 -1.24 0.81 -15.92
N LEU A 18 -1.02 0.69 -14.61
CA LEU A 18 -1.91 1.27 -13.62
C LEU A 18 -1.80 2.80 -13.64
N HIS A 19 -2.81 3.47 -14.22
CA HIS A 19 -2.99 4.92 -14.13
C HIS A 19 -3.41 5.29 -12.70
N THR A 20 -2.46 5.46 -11.80
CA THR A 20 -2.59 6.49 -10.75
C THR A 20 -1.21 6.78 -10.17
N PRO A 21 -0.71 8.01 -10.26
CA PRO A 21 0.27 8.50 -9.30
C PRO A 21 -0.39 8.80 -7.95
N SER A 22 -1.72 9.00 -7.90
CA SER A 22 -2.43 9.33 -6.67
C SER A 22 -2.42 8.14 -5.72
N THR A 23 -1.99 8.38 -4.49
CA THR A 23 -2.09 7.44 -3.37
C THR A 23 -3.55 7.23 -2.93
N HIS A 24 -4.54 7.68 -3.72
CA HIS A 24 -5.93 7.84 -3.31
C HIS A 24 -6.07 8.56 -1.94
N GLY A 25 -5.17 9.52 -1.66
CA GLY A 25 -5.15 10.22 -0.38
C GLY A 25 -4.60 9.41 0.80
N PHE A 26 -4.13 8.18 0.58
CA PHE A 26 -3.43 7.43 1.62
C PHE A 26 -2.17 8.18 2.07
N LYS A 27 -2.04 8.32 3.39
CA LYS A 27 -0.81 8.75 4.05
C LYS A 27 0.20 7.62 3.96
N VAL A 28 1.33 7.91 3.31
CA VAL A 28 2.45 6.97 3.11
C VAL A 28 3.62 7.45 3.95
N LEU A 29 4.19 6.56 4.75
CA LEU A 29 5.30 6.88 5.64
C LEU A 29 6.63 6.65 4.94
N LYS A 30 7.64 7.41 5.37
CA LYS A 30 9.03 7.16 5.03
C LYS A 30 9.58 6.11 6.01
N VAL A 31 10.05 4.97 5.51
CA VAL A 31 10.60 3.90 6.36
C VAL A 31 11.93 3.41 5.84
N ASN A 32 12.83 3.01 6.74
CA ASN A 32 14.09 2.36 6.37
C ASN A 32 13.94 0.82 6.34
N ASP A 33 15.02 0.12 6.00
CA ASP A 33 15.03 -1.34 5.86
C ASP A 33 14.78 -2.09 7.18
N LYS A 34 14.93 -1.42 8.33
CA LYS A 34 14.59 -1.96 9.65
C LYS A 34 13.13 -1.71 10.05
N GLY A 35 12.36 -1.01 9.23
CA GLY A 35 10.98 -0.62 9.51
C GLY A 35 10.84 0.63 10.39
N GLU A 36 11.92 1.38 10.63
CA GLU A 36 11.88 2.61 11.42
C GLU A 36 11.32 3.77 10.60
N VAL A 37 10.37 4.52 11.18
CA VAL A 37 9.67 5.64 10.53
C VAL A 37 10.49 6.92 10.64
N GLU A 38 10.63 7.66 9.54
CA GLU A 38 11.39 8.93 9.42
C GLU A 38 12.88 8.85 9.83
N ALA A 39 13.46 7.65 9.90
CA ALA A 39 14.85 7.43 10.31
C ALA A 39 15.89 7.78 9.22
N TYR A 40 17.18 7.72 9.57
CA TYR A 40 18.28 7.82 8.60
C TYR A 40 18.18 6.72 7.52
N ASN A 41 18.48 7.06 6.26
CA ASN A 41 18.30 6.20 5.08
C ASN A 41 16.88 5.66 4.84
N SER A 42 15.85 6.27 5.44
CA SER A 42 14.47 5.93 5.11
C SER A 42 14.09 6.39 3.70
N MET A 43 13.13 5.71 3.07
CA MET A 43 12.56 6.09 1.77
C MET A 43 11.03 6.09 1.83
N VAL A 44 10.41 7.00 1.09
CA VAL A 44 8.95 7.06 0.98
C VAL A 44 8.49 5.87 0.14
N ARG A 45 7.57 5.07 0.68
CA ARG A 45 7.11 3.82 0.07
C ARG A 45 6.00 4.03 -0.96
N THR A 46 6.10 5.09 -1.77
CA THR A 46 5.08 5.45 -2.78
C THR A 46 5.02 4.46 -3.95
N ASN A 47 6.09 3.73 -4.21
CA ASN A 47 6.19 2.80 -5.35
C ASN A 47 5.96 1.34 -4.96
N ASP A 48 5.65 1.07 -3.69
CA ASP A 48 5.39 -0.29 -3.23
C ASP A 48 4.12 -0.84 -3.88
N SER A 49 4.18 -2.10 -4.30
CA SER A 49 3.08 -2.79 -4.98
C SER A 49 1.81 -2.79 -4.12
N GLU A 50 1.94 -2.98 -2.81
CA GLU A 50 0.82 -2.98 -1.86
C GLU A 50 0.06 -1.66 -1.90
N LEU A 51 0.77 -0.53 -1.88
CA LEU A 51 0.14 0.79 -1.99
C LEU A 51 -0.58 0.96 -3.32
N ARG A 52 0.04 0.55 -4.44
CA ARG A 52 -0.57 0.67 -5.76
C ARG A 52 -1.84 -0.19 -5.88
N ILE A 53 -1.84 -1.39 -5.33
CA ILE A 53 -3.00 -2.29 -5.29
C ILE A 53 -4.15 -1.66 -4.50
N PHE A 54 -3.90 -1.19 -3.27
CA PHE A 54 -4.96 -0.61 -2.45
C PHE A 54 -5.46 0.73 -3.00
N ALA A 55 -4.58 1.57 -3.56
CA ALA A 55 -4.99 2.80 -4.22
C ALA A 55 -5.90 2.51 -5.43
N HIS A 56 -5.57 1.49 -6.23
CA HIS A 56 -6.43 1.07 -7.34
C HIS A 56 -7.80 0.59 -6.88
N LEU A 57 -7.83 -0.30 -5.88
CA LEU A 57 -9.08 -0.79 -5.31
C LEU A 57 -9.93 0.35 -4.74
N ALA A 58 -9.31 1.30 -4.04
CA ALA A 58 -10.00 2.43 -3.46
C ALA A 58 -10.61 3.32 -4.55
N ASN A 59 -9.88 3.61 -5.63
CA ASN A 59 -10.42 4.35 -6.79
C ASN A 59 -11.63 3.63 -7.42
N LYS A 60 -11.61 2.30 -7.50
CA LYS A 60 -12.74 1.52 -8.06
C LYS A 60 -13.96 1.51 -7.15
N LEU A 61 -13.74 1.54 -5.84
CA LEU A 61 -14.78 1.35 -4.84
C LEU A 61 -15.26 2.65 -4.19
N VAL A 62 -14.63 3.79 -4.48
CA VAL A 62 -14.92 5.08 -3.82
C VAL A 62 -16.40 5.48 -3.86
N ASN A 63 -17.12 5.11 -4.92
CA ASN A 63 -18.56 5.39 -5.07
C ASN A 63 -19.46 4.35 -4.37
N ASN A 64 -18.88 3.33 -3.73
CA ASN A 64 -19.57 2.26 -3.00
C ASN A 64 -18.79 1.88 -1.72
N PRO A 65 -18.81 2.74 -0.68
CA PRO A 65 -18.09 2.50 0.57
C PRO A 65 -18.59 1.26 1.33
N ASP A 66 -19.83 0.85 1.09
CA ASP A 66 -20.45 -0.32 1.73
C ASP A 66 -20.13 -1.65 1.02
N ALA A 67 -19.31 -1.62 -0.03
CA ALA A 67 -18.88 -2.81 -0.75
C ALA A 67 -18.37 -3.90 0.20
N THR A 68 -18.84 -5.13 -0.03
CA THR A 68 -18.48 -6.30 0.77
C THR A 68 -17.53 -7.20 -0.01
N GLY A 69 -16.70 -7.97 0.69
CA GLY A 69 -15.86 -8.96 0.03
C GLY A 69 -14.63 -9.33 0.84
N THR A 70 -13.70 -10.04 0.20
CA THR A 70 -12.41 -10.39 0.80
C THR A 70 -11.27 -10.13 -0.17
N VAL A 71 -10.28 -9.35 0.26
CA VAL A 71 -9.01 -9.17 -0.42
C VAL A 71 -7.98 -10.10 0.23
N ARG A 72 -7.43 -11.02 -0.55
CA ARG A 72 -6.30 -11.88 -0.14
C ARG A 72 -5.05 -11.39 -0.85
N LEU A 73 -4.11 -10.83 -0.09
CA LEU A 73 -2.83 -10.33 -0.60
C LEU A 73 -1.73 -11.32 -0.26
N PHE A 74 -0.96 -11.73 -1.25
CA PHE A 74 0.25 -12.53 -1.09
C PHE A 74 1.44 -11.63 -1.42
N SER A 75 2.30 -11.37 -0.45
CA SER A 75 3.53 -10.61 -0.64
C SER A 75 4.76 -11.51 -0.48
N GLU A 76 5.77 -11.30 -1.31
CA GLU A 76 7.03 -12.04 -1.24
C GLU A 76 7.80 -11.79 0.06
N ARG A 77 7.58 -10.62 0.66
CA ARG A 77 8.25 -10.14 1.88
C ARG A 77 7.20 -9.72 2.90
N PRO A 78 7.57 -9.63 4.19
CA PRO A 78 6.72 -8.97 5.18
C PRO A 78 6.34 -7.56 4.72
N VAL A 79 5.06 -7.22 4.81
CA VAL A 79 4.55 -5.89 4.43
C VAL A 79 5.18 -4.84 5.35
N CYS A 80 5.85 -3.84 4.77
CA CYS A 80 6.52 -2.80 5.55
C CYS A 80 5.53 -1.93 6.32
N VAL A 81 5.96 -1.32 7.44
CA VAL A 81 5.10 -0.52 8.35
C VAL A 81 4.28 0.54 7.61
N SER A 82 4.85 1.21 6.60
CA SER A 82 4.12 2.17 5.76
C SER A 82 2.94 1.53 5.03
N CYS A 83 3.15 0.38 4.38
CA CYS A 83 2.10 -0.31 3.64
C CYS A 83 1.06 -0.95 4.56
N GLN A 84 1.44 -1.34 5.78
CA GLN A 84 0.46 -1.73 6.82
C GLN A 84 -0.48 -0.56 7.17
N GLY A 85 0.07 0.65 7.30
CA GLY A 85 -0.72 1.86 7.50
C GLY A 85 -1.68 2.15 6.34
N VAL A 86 -1.28 1.87 5.10
CA VAL A 86 -2.16 1.97 3.92
C VAL A 86 -3.31 0.95 3.99
N VAL A 87 -3.01 -0.30 4.34
CA VAL A 87 -4.04 -1.35 4.54
C VAL A 87 -5.06 -0.92 5.58
N MET A 88 -4.62 -0.32 6.69
CA MET A 88 -5.53 0.14 7.74
C MET A 88 -6.39 1.32 7.31
N GLN A 89 -5.83 2.29 6.59
CA GLN A 89 -6.61 3.38 6.00
C GLN A 89 -7.66 2.85 5.02
N PHE A 90 -7.29 1.89 4.17
CA PHE A 90 -8.25 1.23 3.27
C PHE A 90 -9.38 0.53 4.05
N LYS A 91 -9.05 -0.19 5.13
CA LYS A 91 -10.05 -0.85 5.99
C LYS A 91 -10.98 0.15 6.68
N GLN A 92 -10.48 1.33 7.04
CA GLN A 92 -11.30 2.41 7.60
C GLN A 92 -12.29 2.97 6.56
N MET A 93 -11.87 3.07 5.30
CA MET A 93 -12.72 3.50 4.19
C MET A 93 -13.79 2.46 3.83
N PHE A 94 -13.42 1.17 3.83
CA PHE A 94 -14.29 0.07 3.37
C PHE A 94 -14.47 -0.99 4.46
N LYS A 95 -15.33 -0.68 5.45
CA LYS A 95 -15.49 -1.47 6.69
C LYS A 95 -15.95 -2.92 6.45
N ASN A 96 -16.66 -3.16 5.34
CA ASN A 96 -17.26 -4.44 5.01
C ASN A 96 -16.34 -5.35 4.16
N ILE A 97 -15.13 -4.88 3.82
CA ILE A 97 -14.13 -5.66 3.09
C ILE A 97 -13.16 -6.28 4.08
N ARG A 98 -13.09 -7.61 4.09
CA ARG A 98 -12.09 -8.34 4.88
C ARG A 98 -10.76 -8.35 4.14
N ILE A 99 -9.67 -8.03 4.83
CA ILE A 99 -8.32 -8.08 4.26
C ILE A 99 -7.54 -9.19 4.97
N ILE A 100 -6.93 -10.06 4.18
CA ILE A 100 -6.06 -11.14 4.64
C ILE A 100 -4.74 -10.98 3.92
N VAL A 101 -3.64 -10.89 4.67
CA VAL A 101 -2.29 -10.75 4.13
C VAL A 101 -1.49 -12.00 4.47
N HIS A 102 -0.85 -12.57 3.46
CA HIS A 102 0.09 -13.67 3.56
C HIS A 102 1.45 -13.19 3.09
N SER A 103 2.51 -13.58 3.80
CA SER A 103 3.87 -13.39 3.32
C SER A 103 4.69 -14.65 3.49
N ASN A 104 5.74 -14.82 2.68
CA ASN A 104 6.57 -16.02 2.71
C ASN A 104 7.14 -16.32 4.12
N ASP A 105 7.45 -15.28 4.88
CA ASP A 105 8.04 -15.40 6.23
C ASP A 105 7.00 -15.37 7.36
N GLN A 106 5.71 -15.13 7.06
CA GLN A 106 4.62 -15.12 8.04
C GLN A 106 3.38 -15.84 7.49
N ILE A 107 3.25 -17.13 7.83
CA ILE A 107 2.01 -17.89 7.68
C ILE A 107 1.12 -17.56 8.88
N GLY A 108 0.17 -16.63 8.69
CA GLY A 108 -0.86 -16.38 9.69
C GLY A 108 -1.24 -14.91 9.74
N ILE A 109 -2.53 -14.66 9.48
CA ILE A 109 -3.28 -13.46 9.84
C ILE A 109 -2.52 -12.53 10.81
N SER A 110 -1.86 -11.51 10.28
CA SER A 110 -1.58 -10.33 11.07
C SER A 110 -2.92 -9.63 11.27
N GLU A 111 -3.60 -9.92 12.37
CA GLU A 111 -4.51 -8.91 12.93
C GLU A 111 -3.67 -7.65 13.10
N PHE A 112 -3.90 -6.67 12.22
CA PHE A 112 -3.30 -5.34 12.25
C PHE A 112 -3.78 -4.57 13.48
N ASN A 113 -3.58 -5.09 14.68
CA ASN A 113 -4.01 -4.53 15.97
C ASN A 113 -2.91 -3.74 16.66
N ARG A 114 -2.01 -3.12 15.90
CA ARG A 114 -0.90 -2.34 16.48
C ARG A 114 -0.64 -1.00 15.78
N LEU A 115 -1.69 -0.33 15.29
CA LEU A 115 -1.60 1.07 14.85
C LEU A 115 -2.79 1.93 15.33
N SER A 116 -3.41 1.61 16.47
CA SER A 116 -4.40 2.50 17.11
C SER A 116 -3.77 3.74 17.78
N GLU A 117 -2.45 3.93 17.66
CA GLU A 117 -1.69 4.99 18.35
C GLU A 117 -0.69 5.74 17.44
N LEU A 118 -0.87 5.73 16.12
CA LEU A 118 -0.11 6.58 15.17
C LEU A 118 -1.00 7.53 14.37
#